data_AF-A0A7W8GFY3-F1
#
_entry.id   AF-A0A7W8GFY3-F1
#
_cell.length_a   1.000
_cell.length_b   1.000
_cell.length_c   1.000
_cell.angle_alpha   90.00
_cell.angle_beta   90.00
_cell.angle_gamma   90.00
#
_symmetry.space_group_name_H-M   'P 1'
#
loop_
_entity.id
_entity.type
_entity.pdbx_description
1 polymer ?
#
loop_
_entity_poly.entity_id
_entity_poly.type
_entity_poly.pdbx_seq_one_letter_code
_entity_poly.pdbx_strand_id
1 'polypeptide(L)'
;MKNNTQGFTLIELLIVIAIIGILAAVLIPNLLGARARAQDQSALSCGKAIQTANALRETDGAGVITAATKLATANSITVTAPTGATFDTDTIAPCLKAGVVIGAGTETVSGAGSYSFDVSMATAQGGTGAAYKVTNSKLTK
;
A
#
# COMPACT_ATOMS: atom_id res chain seq x y z
N MET A 1 17.48 11.95 -57.93
CA MET A 1 17.06 10.94 -56.94
C MET A 1 15.62 11.30 -56.56
N LYS A 2 14.62 10.49 -56.94
CA LYS A 2 13.21 10.80 -56.64
C LYS A 2 12.90 10.27 -55.24
N ASN A 3 12.65 11.17 -54.30
CA ASN A 3 12.30 10.82 -52.94
C ASN A 3 10.78 10.55 -52.92
N ASN A 4 10.39 9.27 -52.91
CA ASN A 4 9.00 8.85 -52.69
C ASN A 4 8.67 9.03 -51.21
N THR A 5 8.25 10.24 -50.83
CA THR A 5 7.65 10.47 -49.51
C THR A 5 6.22 9.94 -49.56
N GLN A 6 6.00 8.73 -49.04
CA GLN A 6 4.66 8.19 -48.82
C GLN A 6 4.01 8.95 -47.65
N GLY A 7 2.89 9.60 -47.89
CA GLY A 7 2.10 10.27 -46.85
C GLY A 7 1.19 9.27 -46.13
N PHE A 8 1.05 9.45 -44.81
CA PHE A 8 0.09 8.71 -43.99
C PHE A 8 -1.33 9.17 -44.32
N THR A 9 -2.26 8.26 -44.61
CA THR A 9 -3.64 8.67 -44.93
C THR A 9 -4.42 8.99 -43.66
N LEU A 10 -5.33 9.97 -43.74
CA LEU A 10 -6.21 10.30 -42.61
C LEU A 10 -7.11 9.13 -42.23
N ILE A 11 -7.50 8.30 -43.20
CA ILE A 11 -8.33 7.12 -42.94
C ILE A 11 -7.57 6.02 -42.20
N GLU A 12 -6.28 5.82 -42.49
CA GLU A 12 -5.43 4.90 -41.72
C GLU A 12 -5.34 5.33 -40.26
N LEU A 13 -5.18 6.63 -40.00
CA LEU A 13 -5.11 7.14 -38.63
C LEU A 13 -6.48 7.03 -37.92
N LEU A 14 -7.59 7.25 -38.63
CA LEU A 14 -8.94 7.15 -38.08
C LEU A 14 -9.30 5.73 -37.65
N ILE A 15 -8.96 4.71 -38.45
CA ILE A 15 -9.26 3.31 -38.12
C ILE A 15 -8.43 2.87 -36.89
N VAL A 16 -7.18 3.31 -36.80
CA VAL A 16 -6.31 2.97 -35.66
C VAL A 16 -6.88 3.51 -34.34
N ILE A 17 -7.28 4.78 -34.29
CA ILE A 17 -7.86 5.35 -33.06
C ILE A 17 -9.22 4.72 -32.73
N ALA A 18 -10.00 4.30 -33.74
CA ALA A 18 -11.26 3.61 -33.53
C ALA A 18 -11.05 2.24 -32.84
N ILE A 19 -10.06 1.47 -33.30
CA ILE A 19 -9.72 0.17 -32.69
C ILE A 19 -9.15 0.35 -31.28
N ILE A 20 -8.23 1.30 -31.08
CA ILE A 20 -7.69 1.61 -29.74
C ILE A 20 -8.81 2.04 -28.79
N GLY A 21 -9.79 2.81 -29.27
CA GLY A 21 -10.96 3.23 -28.50
C GLY A 21 -11.83 2.06 -28.03
N ILE A 22 -12.11 1.09 -28.90
CA ILE A 22 -12.89 -0.11 -28.55
C ILE A 22 -12.15 -0.95 -27.50
N LEU A 23 -10.85 -1.16 -27.69
CA LEU A 23 -10.03 -1.90 -26.72
C LEU A 23 -10.00 -1.17 -25.37
N ALA A 24 -9.71 0.13 -25.36
CA ALA A 24 -9.67 0.92 -24.14
C ALA A 24 -11.01 0.88 -23.36
N ALA A 25 -12.15 0.95 -24.06
CA ALA A 25 -13.48 0.93 -23.44
C ALA A 25 -13.73 -0.35 -22.62
N VAL A 26 -13.29 -1.51 -23.12
CA VAL A 26 -13.46 -2.80 -22.42
C VAL A 26 -12.37 -3.01 -21.36
N LEU A 27 -11.14 -2.54 -21.60
CA LEU A 27 -10.01 -2.77 -20.71
C LEU A 27 -10.01 -1.87 -19.47
N ILE A 28 -10.41 -0.60 -19.56
CA ILE A 28 -10.36 0.36 -18.46
C ILE A 28 -11.11 -0.12 -17.19
N PRO A 29 -12.38 -0.55 -17.24
CA PRO A 29 -13.09 -0.96 -16.02
C PRO A 29 -12.45 -2.18 -15.36
N ASN A 30 -11.96 -3.15 -16.15
CA ASN A 30 -11.26 -4.31 -15.63
C ASN A 30 -9.94 -3.91 -14.96
N LEU A 31 -9.17 -3.02 -15.60
CA LEU A 31 -7.90 -2.52 -15.06
C LEU A 31 -8.09 -1.77 -13.73
N LEU A 32 -9.13 -0.95 -13.62
CA LEU A 32 -9.47 -0.25 -12.37
C LEU A 32 -9.79 -1.23 -11.24
N GLY A 33 -10.59 -2.26 -11.52
CA GLY A 33 -10.90 -3.31 -10.55
C GLY A 33 -9.68 -4.15 -10.14
N ALA A 34 -8.82 -4.51 -11.10
CA ALA A 34 -7.58 -5.24 -10.85
C ALA A 34 -6.62 -4.41 -9.99
N ARG A 35 -6.49 -3.11 -10.26
CA ARG A 35 -5.67 -2.19 -9.48
C ARG A 35 -6.16 -2.07 -8.04
N ALA A 36 -7.47 -1.93 -7.83
CA ALA A 36 -8.05 -1.87 -6.48
C ALA A 36 -7.78 -3.16 -5.69
N ARG A 37 -7.94 -4.34 -6.32
CA ARG A 37 -7.61 -5.63 -5.68
C ARG A 37 -6.12 -5.75 -5.35
N ALA A 38 -5.23 -5.32 -6.25
CA ALA A 38 -3.79 -5.33 -6.01
C ALA A 38 -3.39 -4.44 -4.83
N GLN A 39 -4.05 -3.28 -4.69
CA GLN A 39 -3.88 -2.37 -3.55
C GLN A 39 -4.36 -3.02 -2.24
N ASP A 40 -5.55 -3.63 -2.23
CA ASP A 40 -6.07 -4.37 -1.07
C ASP A 40 -5.12 -5.52 -0.65
N GLN A 41 -4.62 -6.29 -1.61
CA GLN A 41 -3.64 -7.36 -1.34
C GLN A 41 -2.32 -6.82 -0.79
N SER A 42 -1.88 -5.65 -1.24
CA SER A 42 -0.64 -5.01 -0.76
C SER A 42 -0.77 -4.61 0.71
N ALA A 43 -1.89 -3.97 1.09
CA ALA A 43 -2.16 -3.62 2.49
C ALA A 43 -2.27 -4.86 3.38
N LEU A 44 -2.99 -5.89 2.93
CA LEU A 44 -3.14 -7.15 3.67
C LEU A 44 -1.78 -7.87 3.84
N SER A 45 -0.97 -7.95 2.78
CA SER A 45 0.36 -8.57 2.85
C SER A 45 1.26 -7.84 3.82
N CYS A 46 1.20 -6.51 3.83
CA CYS A 46 1.96 -5.69 4.77
C CYS A 46 1.51 -5.85 6.21
N GLY A 47 0.20 -5.87 6.47
CA GLY A 47 -0.30 -6.15 7.81
C GLY A 47 0.17 -7.51 8.35
N LYS A 48 0.21 -8.54 7.50
CA LYS A 48 0.76 -9.85 7.87
C LYS A 48 2.26 -9.81 8.17
N ALA A 49 3.05 -9.15 7.30
CA ALA A 49 4.49 -9.01 7.51
C ALA A 49 4.81 -8.34 8.85
N ILE A 50 4.04 -7.30 9.19
CA ILE A 50 4.19 -6.59 10.45
C ILE A 50 3.75 -7.45 11.65
N GLN A 51 2.66 -8.21 11.52
CA GLN A 51 2.22 -9.14 12.55
C GLN A 51 3.29 -10.18 12.88
N THR A 52 3.91 -10.76 11.84
CA THR A 52 5.03 -11.71 11.99
C THR A 52 6.23 -11.04 12.63
N ALA A 53 6.61 -9.83 12.22
CA ALA A 53 7.72 -9.09 12.81
C ALA A 53 7.48 -8.80 14.31
N ASN A 54 6.25 -8.44 14.69
CA ASN A 54 5.89 -8.25 16.10
C ASN A 54 5.94 -9.53 16.91
N ALA A 55 5.49 -10.66 16.35
CA ALA A 55 5.58 -11.97 17.01
C ALA A 55 7.05 -12.37 17.27
N LEU A 56 7.94 -12.17 16.29
CA LEU A 56 9.37 -12.45 16.44
C LEU A 56 10.04 -11.56 17.51
N ARG A 57 9.69 -10.27 17.55
CA ARG A 57 10.21 -9.36 18.57
C ARG A 57 9.72 -9.68 19.97
N GLU A 58 8.48 -10.16 20.08
CA GLU A 58 7.91 -10.62 21.34
C GLU A 58 8.68 -11.85 21.84
N THR A 59 9.02 -12.79 20.96
CA THR A 59 9.86 -13.96 21.33
C THR A 59 11.29 -13.58 21.70
N ASP A 60 11.85 -12.54 21.06
CA ASP A 60 13.22 -12.07 21.34
C ASP A 60 13.31 -11.14 22.55
N GLY A 61 12.17 -10.84 23.22
CA GLY A 61 12.12 -9.92 24.35
C GLY A 61 12.31 -8.43 23.97
N ALA A 62 12.31 -8.11 22.67
CA ALA A 62 12.49 -6.77 22.13
C ALA A 62 11.21 -5.91 22.16
N GLY A 63 10.15 -6.43 22.79
CA GLY A 63 8.84 -5.79 22.89
C GLY A 63 8.12 -5.68 21.55
N VAL A 64 6.86 -5.28 21.63
CA VAL A 64 5.95 -5.20 20.47
C VAL A 64 5.87 -3.77 19.96
N ILE A 65 5.80 -3.62 18.64
CA ILE A 65 5.64 -2.30 18.02
C ILE A 65 4.15 -1.95 18.00
N THR A 66 3.83 -0.82 18.62
CA THR A 66 2.46 -0.44 19.01
C THR A 66 1.98 0.86 18.37
N ALA A 67 2.84 1.58 17.66
CA ALA A 67 2.45 2.73 16.86
C ALA A 67 3.37 2.92 15.65
N ALA A 68 2.81 3.41 14.56
CA ALA A 68 3.55 4.11 13.51
C ALA A 68 2.90 5.49 13.35
N THR A 69 3.63 6.56 13.66
CA THR A 69 3.12 7.90 13.42
C THR A 69 3.51 8.33 12.00
N LYS A 70 2.45 8.51 11.21
CA LYS A 70 2.29 9.27 9.96
C LYS A 70 3.44 9.25 8.94
N LEU A 71 3.15 8.62 7.79
CA LEU A 71 3.80 8.91 6.52
C LEU A 71 3.42 10.33 6.07
N ALA A 72 4.28 11.30 6.33
CA ALA A 72 4.32 12.53 5.54
C ALA A 72 5.49 12.36 4.58
N THR A 73 5.15 12.00 3.33
CA THR A 73 5.96 12.24 2.14
C THR A 73 7.47 11.99 2.31
N ALA A 74 7.91 10.80 1.92
CA ALA A 74 9.30 10.32 1.90
C ALA A 74 9.78 9.60 3.18
N ASN A 75 9.95 8.29 3.04
CA ASN A 75 11.04 7.49 3.58
C ASN A 75 11.41 7.56 5.08
N SER A 76 10.56 8.10 5.95
CA SER A 76 10.76 8.03 7.40
C SER A 76 9.45 7.95 8.16
N ILE A 77 9.30 6.92 9.00
CA ILE A 77 8.26 6.83 10.02
C ILE A 77 8.84 7.39 11.32
N THR A 78 8.24 8.43 11.87
CA THR A 78 8.60 8.92 13.21
C THR A 78 7.61 8.31 14.18
N VAL A 79 8.00 7.24 14.87
CA VAL A 79 7.14 6.60 15.87
C VAL A 79 7.20 7.41 17.17
N THR A 80 6.09 8.03 17.56
CA THR A 80 5.91 8.58 18.91
C THR A 80 5.05 7.61 19.72
N ALA A 81 5.68 6.77 20.54
CA ALA A 81 4.99 5.87 21.47
C ALA A 81 5.37 6.20 22.92
N PRO A 82 4.50 5.94 23.91
CA PRO A 82 4.86 6.07 25.33
C PRO A 82 5.87 5.00 25.79
N THR A 83 6.17 3.98 24.97
CA THR A 83 7.23 2.98 25.23
C THR A 83 7.83 2.41 23.93
N GLY A 84 8.77 3.14 23.33
CA GLY A 84 10.10 2.64 22.96
C GLY A 84 10.38 1.76 21.73
N ALA A 85 9.43 1.02 21.16
CA ALA A 85 9.74 0.12 20.02
C ALA A 85 9.31 0.74 18.67
N THR A 86 10.27 1.02 17.78
CA THR A 86 10.00 1.47 16.41
C THR A 86 10.07 0.31 15.42
N PHE A 87 9.33 0.41 14.31
CA PHE A 87 9.60 -0.42 13.14
C PHE A 87 11.00 -0.11 12.62
N ASP A 88 11.79 -1.16 12.38
CA ASP A 88 12.98 -1.03 11.55
C ASP A 88 12.52 -0.60 10.15
N THR A 89 13.13 0.45 9.63
CA THR A 89 12.91 0.96 8.28
C THR A 89 12.95 -0.13 7.23
N ASP A 90 13.76 -1.17 7.40
CA ASP A 90 13.87 -2.27 6.43
C ASP A 90 12.65 -3.20 6.41
N THR A 91 12.01 -3.44 7.56
CA THR A 91 10.82 -4.29 7.67
C THR A 91 9.58 -3.66 7.00
N ILE A 92 9.51 -2.33 6.99
CA ILE A 92 8.36 -1.56 6.46
C ILE A 92 8.66 -0.85 5.14
N ALA A 93 9.91 -0.78 4.70
CA ALA A 93 10.29 -0.17 3.42
C ALA A 93 9.56 -0.77 2.21
N PRO A 94 9.36 -2.10 2.10
CA PRO A 94 8.57 -2.69 1.02
C PRO A 94 7.12 -2.20 1.03
N CYS A 95 6.54 -2.05 2.22
CA CYS A 95 5.18 -1.59 2.42
C CYS A 95 4.99 -0.13 2.03
N LEU A 96 5.93 0.72 2.45
CA LEU A 96 5.95 2.13 2.09
C LEU A 96 6.12 2.34 0.58
N LYS A 97 7.00 1.56 -0.06
CA LYS A 97 7.17 1.56 -1.53
C LYS A 97 5.92 1.11 -2.27
N ALA A 98 5.14 0.20 -1.68
CA ALA A 98 3.83 -0.19 -2.19
C ALA A 98 2.73 0.85 -1.93
N GLY A 99 3.05 1.98 -1.27
CA GLY A 99 2.10 3.03 -0.92
C GLY A 99 1.24 2.71 0.31
N VAL A 100 1.62 1.71 1.11
CA VAL A 100 0.93 1.33 2.35
C VAL A 100 1.28 2.34 3.44
N VAL A 101 0.26 2.79 4.16
CA VAL A 101 0.36 3.64 5.35
C VAL A 101 -0.04 2.82 6.55
N ILE A 102 0.73 2.97 7.63
CA ILE A 102 0.43 2.38 8.93
C ILE A 102 -0.04 3.54 9.82
N GLY A 103 -1.30 3.51 10.24
CA GLY A 103 -1.89 4.44 11.19
C GLY A 103 -1.85 3.88 12.61
N ALA A 104 -1.73 4.78 13.60
CA ALA A 104 -1.90 4.40 14.99
C ALA A 104 -3.36 3.95 15.21
N GLY A 105 -3.55 2.68 15.57
CA GLY A 105 -4.83 2.22 16.09
C GLY A 105 -5.09 2.86 17.46
N THR A 106 -6.35 2.99 17.84
CA THR A 106 -6.77 3.64 19.10
C THR A 106 -6.49 2.83 20.37
N GLU A 107 -5.68 1.76 20.33
CA GLU A 107 -5.46 0.93 21.52
C GLU A 107 -4.15 1.25 22.23
N THR A 108 -4.33 1.73 23.45
CA THR A 108 -3.31 1.83 24.50
C THR A 108 -2.71 0.47 24.80
N VAL A 109 -1.38 0.39 24.74
CA VAL A 109 -0.60 -0.73 25.27
C VAL A 109 -0.88 -0.84 26.77
N SER A 110 -1.63 -1.86 27.18
CA SER A 110 -1.72 -2.24 28.59
C SER A 110 -0.82 -3.46 28.81
N GLY A 111 0.46 -3.21 29.11
CA GLY A 111 1.41 -4.26 29.48
C GLY A 111 1.86 -5.16 28.32
N ALA A 112 2.89 -5.97 28.59
CA ALA A 112 3.54 -6.82 27.61
C ALA A 112 2.56 -7.69 26.80
N GLY A 113 2.56 -7.52 25.47
CA GLY A 113 1.98 -8.49 24.52
C GLY A 113 0.81 -8.01 23.65
N SER A 114 0.11 -6.92 23.99
CA SER A 114 -1.06 -6.49 23.18
C SER A 114 -0.76 -5.29 22.27
N TYR A 115 -1.10 -5.42 20.99
CA TYR A 115 -0.97 -4.35 19.99
C TYR A 115 -2.17 -4.30 19.06
N SER A 116 -2.48 -3.09 18.57
CA SER A 116 -3.47 -2.85 17.53
C SER A 116 -3.06 -1.64 16.69
N PHE A 117 -2.95 -1.80 15.37
CA PHE A 117 -2.70 -0.70 14.44
C PHE A 117 -3.45 -0.91 13.13
N ASP A 118 -3.66 0.18 12.40
CA ASP A 118 -4.37 0.17 11.13
C ASP A 118 -3.38 0.20 9.95
N VAL A 119 -3.54 -0.69 8.98
CA VAL A 119 -2.75 -0.74 7.75
C VAL A 119 -3.67 -0.43 6.58
N SER A 120 -3.37 0.60 5.80
CA SER A 120 -4.24 1.05 4.71
C SER A 120 -3.42 1.51 3.51
N MET A 121 -4.05 1.61 2.34
CA MET A 121 -3.41 2.21 1.18
C MET A 121 -3.49 3.74 1.25
N ALA A 122 -2.38 4.43 0.99
CA ALA A 122 -2.41 5.86 0.75
C ALA A 122 -3.19 6.11 -0.54
N THR A 123 -4.22 6.96 -0.49
CA THR A 123 -4.83 7.48 -1.72
C THR A 123 -4.14 8.78 -2.11
N ALA A 124 -4.11 9.08 -3.41
CA ALA A 124 -3.51 10.31 -3.95
C ALA A 124 -4.17 11.61 -3.44
N GLN A 125 -5.32 11.52 -2.77
CA GLN A 125 -6.09 12.63 -2.20
C GLN A 125 -6.01 12.68 -0.66
N GLY A 126 -4.99 12.08 -0.05
CA GLY A 126 -4.82 12.10 1.42
C GLY A 126 -5.85 11.30 2.21
N GLY A 127 -6.77 10.58 1.54
CA GLY A 127 -7.64 9.58 2.16
C GLY A 127 -6.94 8.23 2.31
N THR A 128 -7.44 7.38 3.19
CA THR A 128 -7.01 5.98 3.34
C THR A 128 -7.96 5.06 2.56
N GLY A 129 -7.41 4.12 1.80
CA GLY A 129 -8.18 3.03 1.18
C GLY A 129 -8.72 2.05 2.23
N ALA A 130 -9.05 0.82 1.82
CA ALA A 130 -9.39 -0.25 2.77
C ALA A 130 -8.35 -0.33 3.90
N ALA A 131 -8.81 -0.17 5.13
CA ALA A 131 -7.98 -0.31 6.32
C ALA A 131 -8.04 -1.76 6.81
N TYR A 132 -6.94 -2.22 7.37
CA TYR A 132 -6.83 -3.52 8.01
C TYR A 132 -6.33 -3.30 9.42
N LYS A 133 -7.14 -3.69 10.40
CA LYS A 133 -6.73 -3.78 11.80
C LYS A 133 -5.85 -4.99 11.98
N VAL A 134 -4.65 -4.75 12.47
CA VAL A 134 -3.67 -5.78 12.82
C VAL A 134 -3.55 -5.83 14.32
N THR A 135 -3.88 -6.98 14.91
CA THR A 135 -3.72 -7.25 16.33
C THR A 135 -2.81 -8.46 16.55
N ASN A 136 -2.48 -8.77 17.81
CA ASN A 136 -1.72 -9.97 18.13
C ASN A 136 -2.36 -11.24 17.54
N SER A 137 -3.68 -11.39 17.67
CA SER A 137 -4.39 -12.62 17.29
C SER A 137 -5.07 -12.59 15.92
N LYS A 138 -5.24 -11.42 15.30
CA LYS A 138 -6.07 -11.31 14.10
C LYS A 138 -5.68 -10.16 13.18
N LEU A 139 -5.88 -10.38 11.88
CA LEU A 139 -5.90 -9.34 10.85
C LEU A 139 -7.31 -9.26 10.26
N THR A 140 -7.97 -8.11 10.40
CA THR A 140 -9.34 -7.87 9.92
C THR A 140 -9.41 -6.62 9.08
N LYS A 141 -10.19 -6.65 8.00
CA LYS A 141 -10.56 -5.45 7.24
C LYS A 141 -11.54 -4.59 8.04
#